data_AF-A0AA39SPS5-F1
#
_entry.id   AF-A0AA39SPS5-F1
#
_cell.length_a   1.000
_cell.length_b   1.000
_cell.length_c   1.000
_cell.angle_alpha   90.00
_cell.angle_beta   90.00
_cell.angle_gamma   90.00
#
_symmetry.space_group_name_H-M   'P 1'
#
loop_
_entity.id
_entity.type
_entity.pdbx_description
1 polymer ?
#
loop_
_entity_poly.entity_id
_entity_poly.type
_entity_poly.pdbx_seq_one_letter_code
_entity_poly.pdbx_strand_id
1 'polypeptide(L)'
;MKWKQDPYFESIEQIHKSLELKPIIALKNFIAREPSGSIPISAVSKRGLEFDIHINVARFMRQYPSIFEEFTGPLYNLPWFRLTQEAVEIDKEKRRVYEECRDDLREGLRRFILMSREKALHLKIIKGLEWYLGLPSDFLENPEVNLDGSFRFVEMEDGLKGLAVVKNEGEKVLTVLQRNAIKRGVYSGEPNEAIEFPLFPSQGLRLRRKIEDWLIEFQRLPYVSPYEDYSHLDPSTDLAEKRVVGFLHELLSLFVDHTVERKRLLCLKKQFGLPQKVHKAFERHPRMFYLSLKNKTCTAILKEAFRSKSAIPSHPLLNVRKRYIKLMKQSGRILKSRRVTNRSVDQPNVVKDLDPDYEEDCKGGGAMAD
;
A
#
# COMPACT_ATOMS: atom_id res chain seq x y z
N MET A 1 -5.05 -4.43 26.85
CA MET A 1 -5.31 -3.00 26.50
C MET A 1 -6.43 -3.02 25.46
N LYS A 2 -7.56 -2.32 25.65
CA LYS A 2 -8.59 -2.24 24.60
C LYS A 2 -8.00 -1.44 23.44
N TRP A 3 -7.90 -2.07 22.26
CA TRP A 3 -7.41 -1.41 21.05
C TRP A 3 -8.37 -0.27 20.69
N LYS A 4 -7.90 0.97 20.72
CA LYS A 4 -8.72 2.14 20.39
C LYS A 4 -8.40 2.57 18.96
N GLN A 5 -9.43 2.57 18.13
CA GLN A 5 -9.31 3.06 16.76
C GLN A 5 -9.02 4.56 16.75
N ASP A 6 -8.11 4.98 15.88
CA ASP A 6 -7.75 6.38 15.66
C ASP A 6 -8.38 6.81 14.32
N PRO A 7 -9.42 7.67 14.34
CA PRO A 7 -10.17 8.02 13.12
C PRO A 7 -9.30 8.58 12.00
N TYR A 8 -8.20 9.25 12.35
CA TYR A 8 -7.27 9.80 11.38
C TYR A 8 -6.66 8.68 10.52
N PHE A 9 -6.05 7.67 11.14
CA PHE A 9 -5.40 6.56 10.43
C PHE A 9 -6.41 5.65 9.70
N GLU A 10 -7.63 5.52 10.23
CA GLU A 10 -8.72 4.78 9.58
C GLU A 10 -9.29 5.48 8.34
N SER A 11 -9.12 6.80 8.23
CA SER A 11 -9.55 7.61 7.09
C SER A 11 -8.55 7.63 5.91
N ILE A 12 -7.33 7.14 6.12
CA ILE A 12 -6.26 7.24 5.12
C ILE A 12 -6.50 6.27 3.95
N GLU A 13 -6.99 6.81 2.84
CA GLU A 13 -7.50 6.00 1.74
C GLU A 13 -6.43 5.24 0.97
N GLN A 14 -5.24 5.83 0.80
CA GLN A 14 -4.14 5.14 0.11
C GLN A 14 -3.78 3.80 0.76
N ILE A 15 -3.94 3.69 2.08
CA ILE A 15 -3.65 2.46 2.83
C ILE A 15 -4.76 1.45 2.60
N HIS A 16 -6.01 1.87 2.79
CA HIS A 16 -7.16 0.96 2.80
C HIS A 16 -7.65 0.57 1.41
N LYS A 17 -7.35 1.37 0.38
CA LYS A 17 -7.63 1.06 -1.03
C LYS A 17 -6.46 0.38 -1.73
N SER A 18 -5.30 0.25 -1.08
CA SER A 18 -4.11 -0.41 -1.63
C SER A 18 -4.40 -1.84 -2.12
N LEU A 19 -5.18 -2.61 -1.36
CA LEU A 19 -5.57 -3.99 -1.71
C LEU A 19 -6.42 -4.06 -2.99
N GLU A 20 -7.38 -3.15 -3.15
CA GLU A 20 -8.22 -3.06 -4.36
C GLU A 20 -7.42 -2.48 -5.55
N LEU A 21 -6.42 -1.64 -5.28
CA LEU A 21 -5.63 -0.97 -6.30
C LEU A 21 -4.63 -1.92 -6.97
N LYS A 22 -4.01 -2.85 -6.23
CA LYS A 22 -3.07 -3.85 -6.76
C LYS A 22 -3.57 -4.59 -8.02
N PRO A 23 -4.74 -5.27 -8.00
CA PRO A 23 -5.27 -5.98 -9.17
C PRO A 23 -5.58 -5.04 -10.34
N ILE A 24 -6.06 -3.82 -10.06
CA ILE A 24 -6.34 -2.81 -11.09
C ILE A 24 -5.06 -2.42 -11.81
N ILE A 25 -3.99 -2.12 -11.06
CA ILE A 25 -2.70 -1.74 -11.63
C ILE A 25 -2.07 -2.91 -12.41
N ALA A 26 -2.23 -4.14 -11.94
CA ALA A 26 -1.72 -5.32 -12.63
C ALA A 26 -2.41 -5.52 -14.00
N LEU A 27 -3.74 -5.44 -14.06
CA LEU A 27 -4.47 -5.48 -15.34
C LEU A 27 -4.13 -4.28 -16.23
N LYS A 28 -4.02 -3.08 -15.65
CA LYS A 28 -3.63 -1.88 -16.39
C LYS A 28 -2.26 -2.05 -17.03
N ASN A 29 -1.28 -2.54 -16.28
CA ASN A 29 0.06 -2.83 -16.81
C ASN A 29 0.01 -3.88 -17.94
N PHE A 30 -0.84 -4.89 -17.81
CA PHE A 30 -1.03 -5.90 -18.85
C PHE A 30 -1.55 -5.27 -20.15
N ILE A 31 -2.60 -4.44 -20.09
CA ILE A 31 -3.13 -3.72 -21.27
C ILE A 31 -2.08 -2.78 -21.86
N ALA A 32 -1.34 -2.05 -21.02
CA ALA A 32 -0.36 -1.07 -21.47
C ALA A 32 0.86 -1.68 -22.18
N ARG A 33 1.13 -2.98 -21.98
CA ARG A 33 2.20 -3.71 -22.67
C ARG A 33 1.80 -4.15 -24.09
N GLU A 34 0.51 -4.20 -24.38
CA GLU A 34 0.01 -4.63 -25.69
C GLU A 34 0.16 -3.49 -26.70
N PRO A 35 0.76 -3.74 -27.88
CA PRO A 35 1.02 -2.69 -28.89
C PRO A 35 -0.24 -1.95 -29.35
N SER A 36 -1.38 -2.64 -29.36
CA SER A 36 -2.70 -2.09 -29.73
C SER A 36 -3.32 -1.20 -28.64
N GLY A 37 -2.76 -1.18 -27.42
CA GLY A 37 -3.33 -0.50 -26.25
C GLY A 37 -4.69 -1.06 -25.80
N SER A 38 -5.08 -2.24 -26.28
CA SER A 38 -6.37 -2.86 -26.00
C SER A 38 -6.28 -4.39 -26.08
N ILE A 39 -7.15 -5.07 -25.33
CA ILE A 39 -7.16 -6.54 -25.26
C ILE A 39 -8.56 -7.12 -25.41
N PRO A 40 -8.72 -8.28 -26.07
CA PRO A 40 -9.94 -9.05 -25.95
C PRO A 40 -10.06 -9.63 -24.54
N ILE A 41 -11.29 -9.76 -24.03
CA ILE A 41 -11.51 -10.37 -22.70
C ILE A 41 -10.95 -11.80 -22.61
N SER A 42 -10.87 -12.53 -23.71
CA SER A 42 -10.28 -13.88 -23.78
C SER A 42 -8.82 -13.93 -23.35
N ALA A 43 -8.06 -12.82 -23.48
CA ALA A 43 -6.66 -12.75 -23.09
C ALA A 43 -6.43 -12.81 -21.58
N VAL A 44 -7.44 -12.43 -20.77
CA VAL A 44 -7.32 -12.32 -19.31
C VAL A 44 -8.39 -13.10 -18.54
N SER A 45 -9.47 -13.54 -19.18
CA SER A 45 -10.64 -14.14 -18.51
C SER A 45 -10.32 -15.34 -17.62
N LYS A 46 -9.36 -16.20 -18.03
CA LYS A 46 -8.90 -17.39 -17.29
C LYS A 46 -7.72 -17.13 -16.35
N ARG A 47 -7.19 -15.90 -16.34
CA ARG A 47 -5.95 -15.52 -15.63
C ARG A 47 -6.21 -14.70 -14.37
N GLY A 48 -7.44 -14.71 -13.85
CA GLY A 48 -7.84 -13.90 -12.69
C GLY A 48 -6.91 -14.05 -11.47
N LEU A 49 -6.46 -15.28 -11.18
CA LEU A 49 -5.55 -15.55 -10.05
C LEU A 49 -4.16 -14.91 -10.22
N GLU A 50 -3.66 -14.75 -11.45
CA GLU A 50 -2.39 -14.06 -11.70
C GLU A 50 -2.46 -12.57 -11.32
N PHE A 51 -3.66 -12.01 -11.37
CA PHE A 51 -3.93 -10.60 -11.03
C PHE A 51 -4.49 -10.41 -9.62
N ASP A 52 -4.59 -11.46 -8.80
CA ASP A 52 -5.26 -11.42 -7.47
C ASP A 52 -6.76 -11.05 -7.56
N ILE A 53 -7.43 -11.52 -8.63
CA ILE A 53 -8.86 -11.30 -8.89
C ILE A 53 -9.62 -12.60 -8.68
N HIS A 54 -10.49 -12.63 -7.66
CA HIS A 54 -11.30 -13.80 -7.29
C HIS A 54 -12.71 -13.83 -7.90
N ILE A 55 -13.05 -12.84 -8.73
CA ILE A 55 -14.31 -12.79 -9.48
C ILE A 55 -14.02 -12.90 -10.99
N ASN A 56 -15.07 -13.04 -11.81
CA ASN A 56 -14.90 -12.96 -13.25
C ASN A 56 -14.20 -11.64 -13.67
N VAL A 57 -13.15 -11.73 -14.49
CA VAL A 57 -12.31 -10.58 -14.85
C VAL A 57 -13.08 -9.49 -15.60
N ALA A 58 -14.01 -9.86 -16.49
CA ALA A 58 -14.85 -8.88 -17.17
C ALA A 58 -15.74 -8.13 -16.18
N ARG A 59 -16.34 -8.87 -15.24
CA ARG A 59 -17.13 -8.29 -14.15
C ARG A 59 -16.29 -7.37 -13.27
N PHE A 60 -15.03 -7.72 -13.01
CA PHE A 60 -14.09 -6.87 -12.28
C PHE A 60 -13.80 -5.56 -13.03
N MET A 61 -13.43 -5.64 -14.31
CA MET A 61 -13.10 -4.45 -15.11
C MET A 61 -14.30 -3.50 -15.23
N ARG A 62 -15.51 -4.03 -15.39
CA ARG A 62 -16.77 -3.26 -15.41
C ARG A 62 -17.10 -2.56 -14.08
N GLN A 63 -16.46 -2.92 -12.96
CA GLN A 63 -16.58 -2.17 -11.71
C GLN A 63 -15.78 -0.86 -11.73
N TYR A 64 -14.87 -0.69 -12.69
CA TYR A 64 -13.98 0.45 -12.79
C TYR A 64 -14.05 1.17 -14.15
N PRO A 65 -15.23 1.67 -14.59
CA PRO A 65 -15.41 2.28 -15.92
C PRO A 65 -14.63 3.59 -16.15
N SER A 66 -14.11 4.25 -15.11
CA SER A 66 -13.20 5.40 -15.30
C SER A 66 -11.75 4.99 -15.56
N ILE A 67 -11.43 3.70 -15.45
CA ILE A 67 -10.08 3.15 -15.70
C ILE A 67 -10.11 2.25 -16.93
N PHE A 68 -11.10 1.35 -17.01
CA PHE A 68 -11.27 0.41 -18.11
C PHE A 68 -12.47 0.78 -18.95
N GLU A 69 -12.24 0.99 -20.24
CA GLU A 69 -13.27 1.23 -21.23
C GLU A 69 -13.55 -0.07 -21.98
N GLU A 70 -14.81 -0.50 -21.97
CA GLU A 70 -15.29 -1.65 -22.72
C GLU A 70 -15.81 -1.20 -24.09
N PHE A 71 -15.41 -1.90 -25.15
CA PHE A 71 -15.88 -1.67 -26.51
C PHE A 71 -16.02 -2.99 -27.27
N THR A 72 -16.78 -2.98 -28.36
CA THR A 72 -16.93 -4.17 -29.23
C THR A 72 -15.70 -4.29 -30.10
N GLY A 73 -14.96 -5.39 -29.97
CA GLY A 73 -13.77 -5.60 -30.76
C GLY A 73 -14.04 -6.02 -32.21
N PRO A 74 -13.00 -5.97 -33.06
CA PRO A 74 -13.10 -6.34 -34.48
C PRO A 74 -13.30 -7.85 -34.68
N LEU A 75 -12.98 -8.67 -33.67
CA LEU A 75 -13.04 -10.13 -33.71
C LEU A 75 -14.25 -10.65 -32.91
N TYR A 76 -15.14 -11.36 -33.61
CA TYR A 76 -16.23 -12.18 -33.05
C TYR A 76 -17.23 -11.44 -32.12
N ASN A 77 -17.37 -10.12 -32.24
CA ASN A 77 -18.22 -9.30 -31.37
C ASN A 77 -17.97 -9.53 -29.86
N LEU A 78 -16.77 -9.97 -29.49
CA LEU A 78 -16.42 -10.19 -28.09
C LEU A 78 -16.12 -8.83 -27.41
N PRO A 79 -16.30 -8.73 -26.08
CA PRO A 79 -15.88 -7.57 -25.32
C PRO A 79 -14.37 -7.37 -25.38
N TRP A 80 -13.96 -6.17 -25.76
CA TRP A 80 -12.58 -5.72 -25.66
C TRP A 80 -12.48 -4.62 -24.62
N PHE A 81 -11.31 -4.51 -24.02
CA PHE A 81 -11.03 -3.52 -23.00
C PHE A 81 -9.77 -2.73 -23.35
N ARG A 82 -9.84 -1.42 -23.15
CA ARG A 82 -8.70 -0.50 -23.21
C ARG A 82 -8.68 0.39 -21.98
N LEU A 83 -7.60 1.14 -21.82
CA LEU A 83 -7.52 2.17 -20.78
C LEU A 83 -8.26 3.42 -21.22
N THR A 84 -8.95 4.08 -20.28
CA THR A 84 -9.47 5.42 -20.51
C THR A 84 -8.33 6.42 -20.72
N GLN A 85 -8.62 7.53 -21.41
CA GLN A 85 -7.63 8.60 -21.63
C GLN A 85 -7.00 9.11 -20.31
N GLU A 86 -7.82 9.32 -19.27
CA GLU A 86 -7.34 9.70 -17.94
C GLU A 86 -6.39 8.64 -17.34
N ALA A 87 -6.68 7.35 -17.51
CA ALA A 87 -5.82 6.27 -17.01
C ALA A 87 -4.49 6.16 -17.79
N VAL A 88 -4.51 6.45 -19.10
CA VAL A 88 -3.31 6.52 -19.94
C VAL A 88 -2.40 7.68 -19.52
N GLU A 89 -2.97 8.84 -19.19
CA GLU A 89 -2.20 9.99 -18.71
C GLU A 89 -1.52 9.72 -17.36
N ILE A 90 -2.25 9.09 -16.42
CA ILE A 90 -1.65 8.67 -15.15
C ILE A 90 -0.56 7.62 -15.38
N ASP A 91 -0.72 6.72 -16.35
CA ASP A 91 0.32 5.74 -16.69
C ASP A 91 1.59 6.40 -17.26
N LYS A 92 1.44 7.42 -18.11
CA LYS A 92 2.57 8.21 -18.62
C LYS A 92 3.29 8.94 -17.49
N GLU A 93 2.55 9.58 -16.58
CA GLU A 93 3.13 10.20 -15.38
C GLU A 93 3.86 9.17 -14.51
N LYS A 94 3.24 8.00 -14.27
CA LYS A 94 3.85 6.91 -13.51
C LYS A 94 5.21 6.51 -14.07
N ARG A 95 5.33 6.40 -15.40
CA ARG A 95 6.59 6.08 -16.08
C ARG A 95 7.65 7.16 -15.88
N ARG A 96 7.28 8.43 -16.00
CA ARG A 96 8.19 9.57 -15.71
C ARG A 96 8.68 9.53 -14.26
N VAL A 97 7.78 9.32 -13.31
CA VAL A 97 8.14 9.19 -11.88
C VAL A 97 9.10 8.02 -11.65
N TYR A 98 8.97 6.91 -12.37
CA TYR A 98 9.92 5.81 -12.28
C TYR A 98 11.30 6.15 -12.80
N GLU A 99 11.38 6.92 -13.88
CA GLU A 99 12.65 7.39 -14.43
C GLU A 99 13.33 8.37 -13.48
N GLU A 100 12.59 9.32 -12.93
CA GLU A 100 13.08 10.32 -11.97
C GLU A 100 13.53 9.71 -10.64
N CYS A 101 12.79 8.73 -10.12
CA CYS A 101 13.09 8.08 -8.84
C CYS A 101 13.89 6.78 -8.97
N ARG A 102 14.50 6.49 -10.13
CA ARG A 102 15.15 5.19 -10.38
C ARG A 102 16.24 4.90 -9.35
N ASP A 103 17.09 5.88 -9.07
CA ASP A 103 18.20 5.73 -8.13
C ASP A 103 17.70 5.58 -6.69
N ASP A 104 16.65 6.31 -6.30
CA ASP A 104 16.00 6.17 -4.98
C ASP A 104 15.40 4.76 -4.80
N LEU A 105 14.77 4.21 -5.85
CA LEU A 105 14.21 2.86 -5.83
C LEU A 105 15.31 1.80 -5.75
N ARG A 106 16.41 1.99 -6.49
CA ARG A 106 17.59 1.11 -6.44
C ARG A 106 18.21 1.13 -5.05
N GLU A 107 18.45 2.30 -4.48
CA GLU A 107 19.00 2.45 -3.12
C GLU A 107 18.02 1.90 -2.07
N GLY A 108 16.71 2.10 -2.26
CA GLY A 108 15.68 1.50 -1.42
C GLY A 108 15.75 -0.03 -1.41
N LEU A 109 15.89 -0.65 -2.58
CA LEU A 109 16.10 -2.10 -2.72
C LEU A 109 17.43 -2.54 -2.09
N ARG A 110 18.51 -1.78 -2.31
CA ARG A 110 19.83 -2.04 -1.75
C ARG A 110 19.77 -2.09 -0.23
N ARG A 111 19.21 -1.06 0.39
CA ARG A 111 18.99 -0.96 1.83
C ARG A 111 18.09 -2.08 2.33
N PHE A 112 17.02 -2.40 1.60
CA PHE A 112 16.15 -3.52 1.96
C PHE A 112 16.91 -4.85 2.05
N ILE A 113 17.77 -5.16 1.06
CA ILE A 113 18.60 -6.38 1.08
C ILE A 113 19.67 -6.31 2.17
N LEU A 114 20.31 -5.15 2.37
CA LEU A 114 21.35 -4.99 3.39
C LEU A 114 20.85 -5.16 4.83
N MET A 115 19.55 -5.01 5.09
CA MET A 115 18.97 -5.33 6.40
C MET A 115 18.89 -6.84 6.67
N SER A 116 18.99 -7.69 5.64
CA SER A 116 18.96 -9.15 5.81
C SER A 116 20.23 -9.66 6.50
N ARG A 117 20.15 -10.88 7.05
CA ARG A 117 21.27 -11.51 7.75
C ARG A 117 22.45 -11.79 6.81
N GLU A 118 22.15 -12.36 5.64
CA GLU A 118 23.16 -12.80 4.65
C GLU A 118 23.50 -11.71 3.62
N LYS A 119 22.90 -10.51 3.74
CA LYS A 119 22.96 -9.45 2.71
C LYS A 119 22.53 -9.95 1.33
N ALA A 120 21.66 -10.96 1.33
CA ALA A 120 21.09 -11.62 0.17
C ALA A 120 19.64 -12.03 0.47
N LEU A 121 18.78 -11.93 -0.53
CA LEU A 121 17.37 -12.32 -0.42
C LEU A 121 16.92 -13.08 -1.66
N HIS A 122 16.06 -14.09 -1.45
CA HIS A 122 15.37 -14.77 -2.54
C HIS A 122 14.63 -13.79 -3.44
N LEU A 123 14.71 -13.98 -4.76
CA LEU A 123 13.96 -13.16 -5.72
C LEU A 123 12.45 -13.19 -5.46
N LYS A 124 11.92 -14.32 -4.98
CA LYS A 124 10.50 -14.47 -4.61
C LYS A 124 10.09 -13.52 -3.49
N ILE A 125 10.99 -13.22 -2.54
CA ILE A 125 10.72 -12.31 -1.43
C ILE A 125 10.70 -10.86 -1.93
N ILE A 126 11.67 -10.50 -2.77
CA ILE A 126 11.73 -9.18 -3.39
C ILE A 126 10.48 -8.95 -4.24
N LYS A 127 10.14 -9.91 -5.13
CA LYS A 127 8.90 -9.90 -5.94
C LYS A 127 7.64 -9.75 -5.09
N GLY A 128 7.58 -10.46 -3.96
CA GLY A 128 6.46 -10.37 -3.02
C GLY A 128 6.30 -9.01 -2.33
N LEU A 129 7.31 -8.14 -2.41
CA LEU A 129 7.34 -6.82 -1.78
C LEU A 129 7.51 -5.65 -2.76
N GLU A 130 7.57 -5.90 -4.08
CA GLU A 130 7.71 -4.85 -5.10
C GLU A 130 6.68 -3.73 -4.90
N TRP A 131 5.43 -4.08 -4.61
CA TRP A 131 4.41 -3.10 -4.29
C TRP A 131 4.77 -2.20 -3.11
N TYR A 132 5.34 -2.74 -2.03
CA TYR A 132 5.68 -1.92 -0.85
C TYR A 132 6.89 -1.04 -1.13
N LEU A 133 7.93 -1.60 -1.76
CA LEU A 133 9.15 -0.90 -2.16
C LEU A 133 8.91 0.09 -3.31
N GLY A 134 7.76 0.01 -3.97
CA GLY A 134 7.44 0.85 -5.12
C GLY A 134 8.05 0.37 -6.44
N LEU A 135 8.72 -0.78 -6.48
CA LEU A 135 9.38 -1.28 -7.67
C LEU A 135 8.37 -1.58 -8.80
N PRO A 136 8.69 -1.25 -10.06
CA PRO A 136 7.91 -1.72 -11.20
C PRO A 136 8.03 -3.24 -11.37
N SER A 137 7.03 -3.88 -11.98
CA SER A 137 6.96 -5.35 -12.08
C SER A 137 8.06 -5.98 -12.96
N ASP A 138 8.63 -5.17 -13.85
CA ASP A 138 9.74 -5.49 -14.75
C ASP A 138 11.10 -5.00 -14.21
N PHE A 139 11.15 -4.51 -12.96
CA PHE A 139 12.38 -3.96 -12.37
C PHE A 139 13.54 -4.97 -12.41
N LEU A 140 13.26 -6.20 -11.99
CA LEU A 140 14.24 -7.29 -11.97
C LEU A 140 14.38 -8.00 -13.34
N GLU A 141 13.48 -7.72 -14.30
CA GLU A 141 13.55 -8.26 -15.66
C GLU A 141 14.56 -7.50 -16.51
N ASN A 142 14.81 -6.22 -16.18
CA ASN A 142 15.80 -5.35 -16.83
C ASN A 142 16.95 -4.97 -15.88
N PRO A 143 17.75 -5.94 -15.39
CA PRO A 143 18.76 -5.68 -14.37
C PRO A 143 19.87 -4.75 -14.86
N GLU A 144 20.21 -4.76 -16.14
CA GLU A 144 21.26 -3.90 -16.72
C GLU A 144 20.95 -2.40 -16.61
N VAL A 145 19.66 -2.04 -16.59
CA VAL A 145 19.20 -0.65 -16.46
C VAL A 145 18.93 -0.31 -15.00
N ASN A 146 18.38 -1.26 -14.25
CA ASN A 146 17.82 -1.01 -12.93
C ASN A 146 18.78 -1.29 -11.77
N LEU A 147 19.79 -2.12 -11.97
CA LEU A 147 20.80 -2.47 -10.98
C LEU A 147 22.16 -1.93 -11.40
N ASP A 148 23.04 -1.74 -10.44
CA ASP A 148 24.44 -1.37 -10.66
C ASP A 148 25.38 -2.46 -10.12
N GLY A 149 26.69 -2.20 -10.17
CA GLY A 149 27.72 -3.13 -9.71
C GLY A 149 27.63 -3.52 -8.22
N SER A 150 26.79 -2.86 -7.41
CA SER A 150 26.58 -3.26 -6.02
C SER A 150 25.69 -4.49 -5.87
N PHE A 151 25.00 -4.93 -6.93
CA PHE A 151 24.12 -6.09 -6.90
C PHE A 151 24.74 -7.30 -7.58
N ARG A 152 24.52 -8.49 -7.02
CA ARG A 152 24.93 -9.77 -7.61
C ARG A 152 23.81 -10.79 -7.51
N PHE A 153 23.47 -11.42 -8.62
CA PHE A 153 22.62 -12.61 -8.58
C PHE A 153 23.43 -13.78 -8.02
N VAL A 154 22.83 -14.50 -7.06
CA VAL A 154 23.47 -15.61 -6.36
C VAL A 154 22.54 -16.81 -6.32
N GLU A 155 23.11 -18.00 -6.24
CA GLU A 155 22.37 -19.21 -5.88
C GLU A 155 22.41 -19.36 -4.36
N MET A 156 21.24 -19.51 -3.74
CA MET A 156 21.10 -19.63 -2.29
C MET A 156 21.17 -21.10 -1.86
N GLU A 157 21.30 -21.37 -0.56
CA GLU A 157 21.48 -22.73 0.00
C GLU A 157 20.40 -23.74 -0.43
N ASP A 158 19.19 -23.25 -0.77
CA ASP A 158 18.07 -24.07 -1.22
C ASP A 158 18.00 -24.24 -2.76
N GLY A 159 19.06 -23.85 -3.48
CA GLY A 159 19.15 -23.90 -4.95
C GLY A 159 18.32 -22.83 -5.65
N LEU A 160 17.66 -21.93 -4.90
CA LEU A 160 16.86 -20.87 -5.47
C LEU A 160 17.72 -19.63 -5.74
N LYS A 161 17.36 -18.91 -6.81
CA LYS A 161 18.01 -17.64 -7.15
C LYS A 161 17.69 -16.54 -6.14
N GLY A 162 18.72 -15.83 -5.72
CA GLY A 162 18.66 -14.66 -4.86
C GLY A 162 19.36 -13.45 -5.48
N LEU A 163 19.18 -12.31 -4.84
CA LEU A 163 19.89 -11.07 -5.12
C LEU A 163 20.67 -10.66 -3.86
N ALA A 164 21.98 -10.59 -4.00
CA ALA A 164 22.91 -10.14 -2.96
C ALA A 164 23.36 -8.71 -3.21
N VAL A 165 23.70 -8.00 -2.13
CA VAL A 165 24.33 -6.69 -2.19
C VAL A 165 25.74 -6.78 -1.65
N VAL A 166 26.69 -6.26 -2.42
CA VAL A 166 28.07 -6.05 -1.97
C VAL A 166 28.13 -4.70 -1.26
N LYS A 167 28.60 -4.74 -0.02
CA LYS A 167 28.88 -3.56 0.77
C LYS A 167 30.36 -3.25 0.65
N ASN A 168 30.71 -2.01 0.34
CA ASN A 168 32.11 -1.61 0.26
C ASN A 168 32.71 -1.55 1.67
N GLU A 169 34.00 -1.82 1.80
CA GLU A 169 34.71 -1.68 3.08
C GLU A 169 34.59 -0.23 3.58
N GLY A 170 34.27 -0.07 4.87
CA GLY A 170 34.06 1.25 5.49
C GLY A 170 32.75 1.96 5.13
N GLU A 171 31.91 1.41 4.24
CA GLU A 171 30.64 2.04 3.89
C GLU A 171 29.69 2.07 5.10
N LYS A 172 29.24 3.26 5.50
CA LYS A 172 28.25 3.41 6.58
C LYS A 172 26.87 3.67 5.99
N VAL A 173 25.99 2.67 6.08
CA VAL A 173 24.58 2.81 5.70
C VAL A 173 23.80 3.29 6.91
N LEU A 174 23.23 4.48 6.79
CA LEU A 174 22.48 5.13 7.87
C LEU A 174 20.98 4.84 7.73
N THR A 175 20.30 4.68 8.87
CA THR A 175 18.84 4.65 8.91
C THR A 175 18.23 6.03 8.74
N VAL A 176 16.93 6.09 8.46
CA VAL A 176 16.17 7.35 8.46
C VAL A 176 16.25 8.04 9.82
N LEU A 177 16.19 7.28 10.92
CA LEU A 177 16.38 7.82 12.28
C LEU A 177 17.76 8.43 12.47
N GLN A 178 18.82 7.72 12.10
CA GLN A 178 20.19 8.23 12.19
C GLN A 178 20.35 9.52 11.36
N ARG A 179 19.92 9.51 10.09
CA ARG A 179 20.00 10.72 9.24
C ARG A 179 19.25 11.90 9.84
N ASN A 180 18.06 11.68 10.39
CA ASN A 180 17.26 12.74 11.00
C ASN A 180 17.88 13.25 12.29
N ALA A 181 18.50 12.38 13.10
CA ALA A 181 19.18 12.76 14.32
C ALA A 181 20.46 13.58 14.04
N ILE A 182 21.25 13.19 13.04
CA ILE A 182 22.42 13.95 12.56
C ILE A 182 21.99 15.34 12.10
N LYS A 183 20.94 15.43 11.27
CA LYS A 183 20.41 16.71 10.77
C LYS A 183 19.95 17.65 11.90
N ARG A 184 19.56 17.11 13.04
CA ARG A 184 19.15 17.87 14.23
C ARG A 184 20.32 18.20 15.17
N GLY A 185 21.52 17.67 14.92
CA GLY A 185 22.67 17.82 15.79
C GLY A 185 22.58 17.06 17.11
N VAL A 186 21.73 16.03 17.19
CA VAL A 186 21.49 15.23 18.41
C VAL A 186 22.09 13.82 18.34
N TYR A 187 22.85 13.53 17.27
CA TYR A 187 23.55 12.28 17.08
C TYR A 187 24.87 12.57 16.36
N SER A 188 25.96 12.17 17.00
CA SER A 188 27.34 12.33 16.53
C SER A 188 27.86 11.12 15.77
N GLY A 189 27.24 9.95 15.95
CA GLY A 189 27.66 8.71 15.29
C GLY A 189 28.59 7.86 16.12
N GLU A 190 28.80 8.22 17.38
CA GLU A 190 29.64 7.52 18.34
C GLU A 190 29.03 6.16 18.74
N PRO A 191 29.87 5.16 19.09
CA PRO A 191 29.39 3.90 19.61
C PRO A 191 28.51 4.09 20.85
N ASN A 192 27.46 3.28 20.96
CA ASN A 192 26.51 3.27 22.08
C ASN A 192 25.69 4.55 22.29
N GLU A 193 25.73 5.50 21.36
CA GLU A 193 24.90 6.70 21.41
C GLU A 193 23.40 6.34 21.24
N ALA A 194 22.55 6.95 22.05
CA ALA A 194 21.11 6.74 22.01
C ALA A 194 20.48 7.57 20.90
N ILE A 195 19.50 6.99 20.21
CA ILE A 195 18.60 7.75 19.33
C ILE A 195 17.18 7.53 19.80
N GLU A 196 16.47 8.63 20.03
CA GLU A 196 15.07 8.60 20.42
C GLU A 196 14.16 8.48 19.20
N PHE A 197 13.17 7.59 19.29
CA PHE A 197 12.09 7.52 18.30
C PHE A 197 11.11 8.68 18.47
N PRO A 198 10.68 9.34 17.39
CA PRO A 198 9.58 10.29 17.45
C PRO A 198 8.28 9.62 17.94
N LEU A 199 7.68 10.21 18.99
CA LEU A 199 6.48 9.67 19.64
C LEU A 199 5.23 10.47 19.25
N PHE A 200 4.17 9.76 18.83
CA PHE A 200 2.90 10.34 18.40
C PHE A 200 1.74 9.72 19.19
N PRO A 201 1.33 10.35 20.31
CA PRO A 201 0.19 9.91 21.11
C PRO A 201 -1.08 9.84 20.25
N SER A 202 -1.79 8.70 20.30
CA SER A 202 -3.11 8.60 19.67
C SER A 202 -4.18 9.29 20.49
N GLN A 203 -5.20 9.84 19.82
CA GLN A 203 -6.27 10.58 20.48
C GLN A 203 -7.00 9.72 21.52
N GLY A 204 -6.89 10.12 22.78
CA GLY A 204 -7.50 9.43 23.92
C GLY A 204 -6.91 8.06 24.25
N LEU A 205 -5.69 7.76 23.79
CA LEU A 205 -4.86 6.69 24.35
C LEU A 205 -4.00 7.27 25.48
N ARG A 206 -4.32 6.94 26.73
CA ARG A 206 -3.45 7.26 27.89
C ARG A 206 -2.71 5.99 28.29
N LEU A 207 -1.38 6.06 28.29
CA LEU A 207 -0.55 4.98 28.82
C LEU A 207 -0.62 5.03 30.35
N ARG A 208 -0.41 3.87 31.01
CA ARG A 208 -0.25 3.84 32.46
C ARG A 208 1.12 4.44 32.80
N ARG A 209 1.26 5.15 33.93
CA ARG A 209 2.52 5.78 34.36
C ARG A 209 3.74 4.84 34.25
N LYS A 210 3.63 3.62 34.79
CA LYS A 210 4.69 2.59 34.68
C LYS A 210 5.16 2.31 33.23
N ILE A 211 4.26 2.39 32.25
CA ILE A 211 4.59 2.19 30.83
C ILE A 211 5.26 3.44 30.26
N GLU A 212 4.85 4.63 30.72
CA GLU A 212 5.50 5.89 30.34
C GLU A 212 6.92 5.97 30.89
N ASP A 213 7.11 5.62 32.18
CA ASP A 213 8.42 5.57 32.82
C ASP A 213 9.35 4.58 32.10
N TRP A 214 8.84 3.37 31.81
CA TRP A 214 9.58 2.38 31.01
C TRP A 214 9.93 2.91 29.60
N LEU A 215 9.01 3.62 28.93
CA LEU A 215 9.27 4.17 27.61
C LEU A 215 10.38 5.24 27.64
N ILE A 216 10.49 6.03 28.71
CA ILE A 216 11.57 6.99 28.88
C ILE A 216 12.93 6.27 28.97
N GLU A 217 13.04 5.25 29.80
CA GLU A 217 14.28 4.46 29.89
C GLU A 217 14.59 3.71 28.58
N PHE A 218 13.57 3.19 27.92
CA PHE A 218 13.69 2.56 26.60
C PHE A 218 14.28 3.54 25.55
N GLN A 219 13.87 4.81 25.58
CA GLN A 219 14.39 5.82 24.65
C GLN A 219 15.88 6.15 24.89
N ARG A 220 16.39 5.97 26.12
CA ARG A 220 17.80 6.19 26.48
C ARG A 220 18.75 5.07 26.10
N LEU A 221 18.23 3.89 25.78
CA LEU A 221 19.08 2.76 25.36
C LEU A 221 19.87 3.10 24.08
N PRO A 222 21.05 2.52 23.86
CA PRO A 222 21.79 2.65 22.61
C PRO A 222 20.94 2.31 21.37
N TYR A 223 21.16 3.02 20.26
CA TYR A 223 20.54 2.67 18.99
C TYR A 223 21.42 1.68 18.21
N VAL A 224 20.87 0.51 17.89
CA VAL A 224 21.55 -0.50 17.06
C VAL A 224 20.96 -0.48 15.66
N SER A 225 21.79 -0.20 14.66
CA SER A 225 21.35 -0.09 13.28
C SER A 225 20.92 -1.46 12.72
N PRO A 226 19.86 -1.56 11.89
CA PRO A 226 19.50 -2.78 11.18
C PRO A 226 20.56 -3.23 10.16
N TYR A 227 21.55 -2.37 9.84
CA TYR A 227 22.65 -2.67 8.93
C TYR A 227 23.92 -3.19 9.64
N GLU A 228 23.94 -3.15 10.98
CA GLU A 228 25.06 -3.60 11.82
C GLU A 228 24.85 -5.06 12.26
N ASP A 229 25.93 -5.69 12.69
CA ASP A 229 25.84 -7.02 13.32
C ASP A 229 25.21 -6.89 14.71
N TYR A 230 24.29 -7.81 15.00
CA TYR A 230 23.51 -7.85 16.23
C TYR A 230 23.60 -9.21 16.93
N SER A 231 24.51 -10.08 16.47
CA SER A 231 24.72 -11.44 16.99
C SER A 231 25.04 -11.48 18.49
N HIS A 232 25.62 -10.40 19.03
CA HIS A 232 25.99 -10.23 20.43
C HIS A 232 24.81 -9.83 21.34
N LEU A 233 23.65 -9.46 20.79
CA LEU A 233 22.51 -9.01 21.59
C LEU A 233 21.75 -10.19 22.18
N ASP A 234 21.49 -10.15 23.49
CA ASP A 234 20.57 -11.07 24.15
C ASP A 234 19.11 -10.74 23.73
N PRO A 235 18.39 -11.66 23.06
CA PRO A 235 17.02 -11.47 22.61
C PRO A 235 15.99 -11.14 23.70
N SER A 236 16.32 -11.37 24.98
CA SER A 236 15.45 -11.11 26.12
C SER A 236 15.49 -9.66 26.62
N THR A 237 16.46 -8.86 26.15
CA THR A 237 16.72 -7.50 26.64
C THR A 237 15.86 -6.44 25.95
N ASP A 238 15.61 -5.33 26.65
CA ASP A 238 14.96 -4.15 26.06
C ASP A 238 15.78 -3.55 24.91
N LEU A 239 17.11 -3.75 24.90
CA LEU A 239 17.98 -3.35 23.79
C LEU A 239 17.69 -4.16 22.51
N ALA A 240 17.49 -5.47 22.63
CA ALA A 240 17.05 -6.29 21.50
C ALA A 240 15.65 -5.88 21.01
N GLU A 241 14.73 -5.54 21.93
CA GLU A 241 13.44 -4.96 21.55
C GLU A 241 13.61 -3.62 20.81
N LYS A 242 14.51 -2.75 21.27
CA LYS A 242 14.83 -1.47 20.62
C LYS A 242 15.37 -1.65 19.21
N ARG A 243 16.26 -2.62 18.99
CA ARG A 243 16.76 -2.98 17.65
C ARG A 243 15.64 -3.45 16.73
N VAL A 244 14.70 -4.25 17.24
CA VAL A 244 13.53 -4.69 16.44
C VAL A 244 12.63 -3.51 16.07
N VAL A 245 12.38 -2.58 16.99
CA VAL A 245 11.62 -1.35 16.72
C VAL A 245 12.34 -0.48 15.70
N GLY A 246 13.66 -0.32 15.81
CA GLY A 246 14.52 0.37 14.86
C GLY A 246 14.48 -0.25 13.47
N PHE A 247 14.53 -1.57 13.38
CA PHE A 247 14.37 -2.31 12.13
C PHE A 247 12.99 -2.07 11.49
N LEU A 248 11.91 -2.17 12.27
CA LEU A 248 10.55 -1.98 11.75
C LEU A 248 10.31 -0.55 11.30
N HIS A 249 10.88 0.43 12.01
CA HIS A 249 10.88 1.83 11.62
C HIS A 249 11.57 2.02 10.27
N GLU A 250 12.79 1.50 10.13
CA GLU A 250 13.55 1.62 8.88
C GLU A 250 12.82 0.93 7.72
N LEU A 251 12.33 -0.30 7.92
CA LEU A 251 11.59 -1.05 6.91
C LEU A 251 10.35 -0.30 6.42
N LEU A 252 9.54 0.24 7.35
CA LEU A 252 8.36 1.02 6.97
C LEU A 252 8.73 2.35 6.33
N SER A 253 9.88 2.93 6.67
CA SER A 253 10.37 4.15 6.03
C SER A 253 10.80 3.92 4.58
N LEU A 254 11.25 2.71 4.23
CA LEU A 254 11.54 2.31 2.83
C LEU A 254 10.27 2.09 1.99
N PHE A 255 9.12 1.89 2.60
CA PHE A 255 7.88 1.58 1.87
C PHE A 255 7.14 2.84 1.43
N VAL A 256 6.65 2.85 0.19
CA VAL A 256 5.95 3.99 -0.43
C VAL A 256 4.76 4.50 0.40
N ASP A 257 3.98 3.59 0.98
CA ASP A 257 2.80 3.94 1.78
C ASP A 257 3.12 4.02 3.29
N HIS A 258 4.37 3.77 3.71
CA HIS A 258 4.78 3.66 5.12
C HIS A 258 3.94 2.68 5.95
N THR A 259 3.46 1.63 5.27
CA THR A 259 2.61 0.58 5.86
C THR A 259 2.99 -0.80 5.39
N VAL A 260 2.61 -1.80 6.17
CA VAL A 260 2.75 -3.21 5.79
C VAL A 260 1.64 -4.05 6.39
N GLU A 261 1.15 -5.02 5.63
CA GLU A 261 0.25 -6.03 6.16
C GLU A 261 1.01 -6.95 7.11
N ARG A 262 0.49 -7.19 8.32
CA ARG A 262 1.15 -8.02 9.36
C ARG A 262 1.54 -9.41 8.84
N LYS A 263 0.71 -10.02 7.97
CA LYS A 263 1.02 -11.32 7.35
C LYS A 263 2.28 -11.30 6.47
N ARG A 264 2.58 -10.16 5.82
CA ARG A 264 3.78 -10.02 4.97
C ARG A 264 5.04 -10.02 5.82
N LEU A 265 5.03 -9.37 6.98
CA LEU A 265 6.17 -9.39 7.91
C LEU A 265 6.49 -10.79 8.44
N LEU A 266 5.48 -11.64 8.64
CA LEU A 266 5.71 -13.02 9.07
C LEU A 266 6.55 -13.80 8.07
N CYS A 267 6.35 -13.57 6.77
CA CYS A 267 7.15 -14.18 5.70
C CYS A 267 8.61 -13.71 5.67
N LEU A 268 8.91 -12.55 6.26
CA LEU A 268 10.24 -11.94 6.27
C LEU A 268 11.07 -12.37 7.49
N LYS A 269 10.42 -12.91 8.52
CA LYS A 269 11.04 -13.17 9.83
C LYS A 269 12.39 -13.91 9.75
N LYS A 270 12.46 -15.01 8.99
CA LYS A 270 13.67 -15.84 8.88
C LYS A 270 14.84 -15.06 8.27
N GLN A 271 14.60 -14.36 7.16
CA GLN A 271 15.64 -13.68 6.39
C GLN A 271 16.25 -12.47 7.10
N PHE A 272 15.46 -11.80 7.95
CA PHE A 272 15.90 -10.64 8.72
C PHE A 272 16.23 -10.95 10.18
N GLY A 273 16.23 -12.24 10.56
CA GLY A 273 16.49 -12.70 11.92
C GLY A 273 15.61 -12.03 12.97
N LEU A 274 14.32 -11.84 12.66
CA LEU A 274 13.36 -11.21 13.57
C LEU A 274 12.81 -12.22 14.60
N PRO A 275 12.41 -11.78 15.80
CA PRO A 275 11.85 -12.67 16.81
C PRO A 275 10.50 -13.25 16.37
N GLN A 276 10.12 -14.43 16.91
CA GLN A 276 8.87 -15.12 16.56
C GLN A 276 7.63 -14.26 16.77
N LYS A 277 7.67 -13.39 17.79
CA LYS A 277 6.57 -12.49 18.15
C LYS A 277 6.83 -11.05 17.70
N VAL A 278 7.49 -10.84 16.55
CA VAL A 278 7.79 -9.49 16.01
C VAL A 278 6.57 -8.57 15.94
N HIS A 279 5.40 -9.12 15.65
CA HIS A 279 4.15 -8.36 15.59
C HIS A 279 3.78 -7.68 16.92
N LYS A 280 4.27 -8.18 18.06
CA LYS A 280 4.02 -7.59 19.37
C LYS A 280 4.72 -6.24 19.53
N ALA A 281 5.78 -5.97 18.76
CA ALA A 281 6.42 -4.65 18.76
C ALA A 281 5.41 -3.55 18.39
N PHE A 282 4.53 -3.79 17.41
CA PHE A 282 3.48 -2.83 17.06
C PHE A 282 2.46 -2.60 18.18
N GLU A 283 2.16 -3.64 18.95
CA GLU A 283 1.21 -3.59 20.07
C GLU A 283 1.83 -2.91 21.31
N ARG A 284 3.13 -3.14 21.56
CA ARG A 284 3.90 -2.58 22.68
C ARG A 284 4.32 -1.13 22.47
N HIS A 285 4.49 -0.70 21.21
CA HIS A 285 4.93 0.65 20.85
C HIS A 285 3.84 1.46 20.13
N PRO A 286 2.65 1.67 20.74
CA PRO A 286 1.52 2.34 20.08
C PRO A 286 1.75 3.84 19.89
N ARG A 287 2.83 4.43 20.42
CA ARG A 287 3.23 5.82 20.13
C ARG A 287 4.04 5.95 18.85
N MET A 288 4.67 4.88 18.37
CA MET A 288 5.46 4.87 17.13
C MET A 288 4.66 4.28 15.96
N PHE A 289 3.89 3.24 16.25
CA PHE A 289 3.09 2.51 15.26
C PHE A 289 1.60 2.58 15.54
N TYR A 290 0.80 2.38 14.50
CA TYR A 290 -0.63 2.14 14.59
C TYR A 290 -0.98 0.85 13.84
N LEU A 291 -1.84 0.00 14.43
CA LEU A 291 -2.41 -1.16 13.75
C LEU A 291 -3.85 -0.86 13.32
N SER A 292 -4.07 -0.80 12.01
CA SER A 292 -5.42 -0.75 11.46
C SER A 292 -5.96 -2.17 11.28
N LEU A 293 -7.22 -2.39 11.69
CA LEU A 293 -7.96 -3.64 11.54
C LEU A 293 -9.13 -3.41 10.58
N LYS A 294 -8.82 -3.16 9.30
CA LYS A 294 -9.81 -2.85 8.26
C LYS A 294 -9.72 -3.88 7.13
N ASN A 295 -10.84 -4.08 6.42
CA ASN A 295 -10.93 -5.02 5.28
C ASN A 295 -10.49 -6.46 5.63
N LYS A 296 -10.74 -6.92 6.86
CA LYS A 296 -10.26 -8.23 7.37
C LYS A 296 -8.73 -8.39 7.33
N THR A 297 -7.99 -7.28 7.28
CA THR A 297 -6.53 -7.24 7.30
C THR A 297 -6.02 -6.45 8.50
N CYS A 298 -4.88 -6.86 9.03
CA CYS A 298 -4.15 -6.12 10.06
C CYS A 298 -2.95 -5.43 9.40
N THR A 299 -3.00 -4.10 9.33
CA THR A 299 -1.98 -3.28 8.67
C THR A 299 -1.25 -2.43 9.70
N ALA A 300 0.07 -2.58 9.78
CA ALA A 300 0.91 -1.72 10.60
C ALA A 300 1.25 -0.44 9.82
N ILE A 301 1.19 0.68 10.52
CA ILE A 301 1.40 2.03 9.98
C ILE A 301 2.47 2.71 10.83
N LEU A 302 3.50 3.28 10.18
CA LEU A 302 4.47 4.14 10.85
C LEU A 302 3.86 5.53 11.04
N LYS A 303 3.64 5.96 12.28
CA LYS A 303 2.93 7.22 12.57
C LYS A 303 3.71 8.46 12.12
N GLU A 304 5.04 8.39 12.19
CA GLU A 304 5.94 9.50 11.86
C GLU A 304 5.68 10.05 10.46
N ALA A 305 5.50 9.17 9.48
CA ALA A 305 5.29 9.55 8.09
C ALA A 305 4.00 10.37 7.85
N PHE A 306 3.04 10.33 8.77
CA PHE A 306 1.76 11.03 8.61
C PHE A 306 1.60 12.23 9.55
N ARG A 307 2.30 12.20 10.70
CA ARG A 307 2.19 13.24 11.74
C ARG A 307 3.37 14.22 11.71
N SER A 308 4.51 13.85 11.11
CA SER A 308 5.67 14.71 10.96
C SER A 308 5.97 14.94 9.47
N LYS A 309 5.47 16.05 8.92
CA LYS A 309 5.57 16.37 7.49
C LYS A 309 7.02 16.54 7.00
N SER A 310 7.99 16.75 7.90
CA SER A 310 9.40 16.99 7.56
C SER A 310 10.35 15.83 7.86
N ALA A 311 9.91 14.80 8.59
CA ALA A 311 10.82 13.75 9.05
C ALA A 311 10.98 12.60 8.05
N ILE A 312 9.94 12.25 7.31
CA ILE A 312 9.99 11.22 6.27
C ILE A 312 9.37 11.79 4.99
N PRO A 313 10.18 12.05 3.94
CA PRO A 313 9.67 12.52 2.66
C PRO A 313 8.69 11.52 2.04
N SER A 314 7.56 12.02 1.53
CA SER A 314 6.60 11.19 0.80
C SER A 314 7.18 10.80 -0.55
N HIS A 315 7.19 9.51 -0.87
CA HIS A 315 7.62 9.03 -2.18
C HIS A 315 6.68 9.54 -3.30
N PRO A 316 7.17 10.02 -4.46
CA PRO A 316 6.33 10.56 -5.54
C PRO A 316 5.28 9.57 -6.08
N LEU A 317 5.60 8.27 -6.13
CA LEU A 317 4.64 7.19 -6.44
C LEU A 317 3.37 7.19 -5.58
N LEU A 318 3.42 7.74 -4.36
CA LEU A 318 2.22 7.85 -3.53
C LEU A 318 1.16 8.76 -4.19
N ASN A 319 1.59 9.81 -4.89
CA ASN A 319 0.67 10.70 -5.61
C ASN A 319 0.02 9.99 -6.81
N VAL A 320 0.79 9.18 -7.53
CA VAL A 320 0.27 8.32 -8.62
C VAL A 320 -0.79 7.36 -8.08
N ARG A 321 -0.54 6.70 -6.93
CA ARG A 321 -1.53 5.82 -6.28
C ARG A 321 -2.81 6.57 -5.92
N LYS A 322 -2.69 7.77 -5.35
CA LYS A 322 -3.85 8.63 -5.01
C LYS A 322 -4.67 9.00 -6.25
N ARG A 323 -4.03 9.28 -7.39
CA ARG A 323 -4.73 9.56 -8.66
C ARG A 323 -5.53 8.36 -9.15
N TYR A 324 -4.96 7.15 -9.10
CA TYR A 324 -5.73 5.95 -9.43
C TYR A 324 -6.89 5.69 -8.46
N ILE A 325 -6.71 5.95 -7.16
CA ILE A 325 -7.80 5.84 -6.18
C ILE A 325 -8.92 6.85 -6.47
N LYS A 326 -8.59 8.05 -6.96
CA LYS A 326 -9.57 9.02 -7.44
C LYS A 326 -10.41 8.45 -8.59
N LEU A 327 -9.77 7.79 -9.56
CA LEU A 327 -10.50 7.07 -10.63
C LEU A 327 -11.36 5.94 -10.06
N MET A 328 -10.85 5.10 -9.16
CA MET A 328 -11.65 4.05 -8.52
C MET A 328 -12.94 4.60 -7.87
N LYS A 329 -12.87 5.80 -7.27
CA LYS A 329 -14.05 6.47 -6.71
C LYS A 329 -14.99 7.02 -7.79
N GLN A 330 -14.44 7.62 -8.84
CA GLN A 330 -15.19 8.12 -9.98
C GLN A 330 -15.98 7.01 -10.66
N SER A 331 -15.37 5.84 -10.83
CA SER A 331 -16.03 4.60 -11.24
C SER A 331 -17.26 4.27 -10.39
N GLY A 332 -17.12 4.32 -9.06
CA GLY A 332 -18.25 4.13 -8.14
C GLY A 332 -19.36 5.16 -8.33
N ARG A 333 -19.04 6.42 -8.62
CA ARG A 333 -20.02 7.48 -8.91
C ARG A 333 -20.73 7.25 -10.25
N ILE A 334 -20.00 6.88 -11.29
CA ILE A 334 -20.55 6.54 -12.62
C ILE A 334 -21.56 5.40 -12.49
N LEU A 335 -21.19 4.32 -11.79
CA LEU A 335 -22.08 3.16 -11.61
C LEU A 335 -23.32 3.49 -10.77
N LYS A 336 -23.20 4.37 -9.76
CA LYS A 336 -24.36 4.87 -9.00
C LYS A 336 -25.30 5.69 -9.88
N SER A 337 -24.77 6.60 -10.69
CA SER A 337 -25.56 7.42 -11.61
C SER A 337 -26.31 6.55 -12.63
N ARG A 338 -25.63 5.58 -13.28
CA ARG A 338 -26.27 4.63 -14.21
C ARG A 338 -27.45 3.86 -13.58
N ARG A 339 -27.33 3.47 -12.30
CA ARG A 339 -28.43 2.79 -11.59
C ARG A 339 -29.62 3.71 -11.32
N VAL A 340 -29.38 5.00 -11.05
CA VAL A 340 -30.46 5.98 -10.85
C VAL A 340 -31.17 6.25 -12.17
N THR A 341 -30.42 6.47 -13.26
CA THR A 341 -30.97 6.70 -14.60
C THR A 341 -31.79 5.49 -15.10
N ASN A 342 -31.31 4.26 -14.91
CA ASN A 342 -32.06 3.08 -15.33
C ASN A 342 -33.37 2.91 -14.53
N ARG A 343 -33.38 3.24 -13.22
CA ARG A 343 -34.61 3.23 -12.41
C ARG A 343 -35.64 4.28 -12.83
N SER A 344 -35.21 5.41 -13.38
CA SER A 344 -36.13 6.43 -13.92
C SER A 344 -36.69 6.07 -15.30
N VAL A 345 -36.00 5.22 -16.08
CA VAL A 345 -36.50 4.77 -17.39
C VAL A 345 -37.52 3.63 -17.24
N ASP A 346 -37.44 2.84 -16.16
CA ASP A 346 -38.39 1.75 -15.86
C ASP A 346 -39.72 2.20 -15.23
N GLN A 347 -39.99 3.52 -15.12
CA GLN A 347 -41.35 4.02 -14.90
C GLN A 347 -41.98 4.39 -16.26
N PRO A 348 -42.82 3.54 -16.87
CA PRO A 348 -43.55 3.94 -18.04
C PRO A 348 -44.50 5.07 -17.65
N ASN A 349 -44.40 6.19 -18.38
CA ASN A 349 -45.39 7.26 -18.38
C ASN A 349 -46.77 6.64 -18.59
N VAL A 350 -47.57 6.57 -17.53
CA VAL A 350 -49.02 6.40 -17.68
C VAL A 350 -49.53 7.71 -18.24
N VAL A 351 -49.67 7.73 -19.57
CA VAL A 351 -50.40 8.74 -20.30
C VAL A 351 -51.79 8.80 -19.67
N LYS A 352 -52.12 9.95 -19.06
CA LYS A 352 -53.49 10.28 -18.71
C LYS A 352 -54.17 10.67 -20.01
N ASP A 353 -54.85 9.72 -20.64
CA ASP A 353 -55.85 10.03 -21.65
C ASP A 353 -57.01 10.72 -20.92
N LEU A 354 -57.10 12.03 -21.14
CA LEU A 354 -58.30 12.82 -20.90
C LEU A 354 -58.98 12.95 -22.25
N ASP A 355 -60.21 12.43 -22.35
CA ASP A 355 -61.18 12.95 -23.30
C ASP A 355 -62.48 13.32 -22.57
N PRO A 356 -63.24 14.31 -23.07
CA PRO A 356 -64.25 15.04 -22.33
C PRO A 356 -65.70 14.69 -22.73
N ASP A 357 -66.62 15.34 -22.01
CA ASP A 357 -68.07 15.50 -22.27
C ASP A 357 -69.00 14.34 -21.84
N TYR A 358 -69.85 14.56 -20.83
CA TYR A 358 -71.20 15.15 -21.00
C TYR A 358 -71.89 15.35 -19.64
N GLU A 359 -72.75 16.37 -19.60
CA GLU A 359 -73.42 17.01 -18.46
C GLU A 359 -74.55 16.22 -17.77
N GLU A 360 -74.90 16.74 -16.57
CA GLU A 360 -76.24 16.82 -15.96
C GLU A 360 -76.97 15.48 -15.64
N ASP A 361 -77.57 15.25 -14.48
CA ASP A 361 -78.23 16.18 -13.57
C ASP A 361 -78.66 15.46 -12.27
N CYS A 362 -78.91 16.28 -11.26
CA CYS A 362 -79.95 16.15 -10.24
C CYS A 362 -79.95 15.03 -9.17
N LYS A 363 -79.93 15.56 -7.93
CA LYS A 363 -80.67 15.14 -6.71
C LYS A 363 -80.09 13.91 -6.01
N GLY A 364 -79.86 13.91 -4.70
CA GLY A 364 -80.40 14.75 -3.63
C GLY A 364 -80.57 13.83 -2.42
N GLY A 365 -80.41 14.36 -1.21
CA GLY A 365 -80.81 13.68 0.02
C GLY A 365 -79.65 13.16 0.88
N GLY A 366 -79.19 14.02 1.79
CA GLY A 366 -79.66 13.96 3.19
C GLY A 366 -79.24 12.76 4.06
N ALA A 367 -78.64 13.15 5.19
CA ALA A 367 -78.82 12.60 6.54
C ALA A 367 -77.89 11.47 7.03
N MET A 368 -76.95 11.88 7.90
CA MET A 368 -76.89 11.63 9.36
C MET A 368 -76.88 10.19 9.92
N ALA A 369 -76.05 10.07 10.98
CA ALA A 369 -76.03 9.08 12.06
C ALA A 369 -75.51 7.68 11.69
N ASP A 370 -74.59 7.04 12.42
CA ASP A 370 -74.11 7.19 13.80
C ASP A 370 -72.58 7.01 13.90
#